data_AF-A0A953ZFI9-F1
#
_entry.id   AF-A0A953ZFI9-F1
#
_cell.length_a   1.000
_cell.length_b   1.000
_cell.length_c   1.000
_cell.angle_alpha   90.00
_cell.angle_beta   90.00
_cell.angle_gamma   90.00
#
_symmetry.space_group_name_H-M   'P 1'
#
loop_
_entity.id
_entity.type
_entity.pdbx_description
1 polymer ?
#
loop_
_entity_poly.entity_id
_entity_poly.type
_entity_poly.pdbx_seq_one_letter_code
_entity_poly.pdbx_strand_id
1 'polypeptide(L)'
;EGFEELRPLLARRLAAAAQDHGTADEIADAGILLHDDGFQDIAHPLLVLAETKLEAVFPTLTRVADGPDASQRRGPPQIHKKYVEVVKRLGWQEWHEPAELNDWQLYEVEGWQAYRDYVWDSVPQKCRDVGLYPPATIRELDKLLEVIRGNWTKLKNEDHAAGFALKARAAWLRFKQSQDSRGKVMRNRGKRSFSPKAMGREAQAFTDIWTYQYSRPFIVYIEKPFDAELNQAHLNDALGMLADLYDWFIDQFVDEMDLKRVRPQFHAELAEQEAWPIEIVLFASREQFDRFVEESTGSELPGMTATYAPGDERVVACLPQGDEDMAWYQSRIAKAAFQLLSDFYAPDPTFDEDEQMRRPRWSSLLVQEGLAECVASYAKTGQWPNTEHEFMALSPYRVASYVKTVELLEGRPLFRIRDLLEVRSYGQANQIAFKRAQELKVDAMWASQNGIGMFFPAACMACYFFHHYQRDNEYVYRDIWWGFLHAEYNGKHKLTSFSDAAGIEGFKAAFGITSDSDWADLQREFEAFVEGLAPEVTEPDEND
;
A
#
# COMPACT_ATOMS: atom_id res chain seq x y z
N GLU A 1 63.43 35.06 -37.70
CA GLU A 1 62.67 36.21 -37.15
C GLU A 1 61.34 36.42 -37.87
N GLY A 2 61.25 36.51 -39.20
CA GLY A 2 59.95 36.71 -39.91
C GLY A 2 58.99 35.50 -40.04
N PHE A 3 59.30 34.34 -39.46
CA PHE A 3 58.42 33.14 -39.56
C PHE A 3 57.30 33.15 -38.49
N GLU A 4 57.56 33.77 -37.33
CA GLU A 4 56.57 33.96 -36.26
C GLU A 4 55.42 34.88 -36.71
N GLU A 5 55.73 35.92 -37.49
CA GLU A 5 54.72 36.86 -38.01
C GLU A 5 53.81 36.24 -39.08
N LEU A 6 54.28 35.22 -39.81
CA LEU A 6 53.51 34.53 -40.85
C LEU A 6 52.65 33.39 -40.30
N ARG A 7 52.96 32.89 -39.11
CA ARG A 7 52.29 31.73 -38.49
C ARG A 7 50.77 31.90 -38.34
N PRO A 8 50.22 33.06 -37.91
CA PRO A 8 48.77 33.26 -37.83
C PRO A 8 48.08 33.33 -39.20
N LEU A 9 48.76 33.86 -40.22
CA LEU A 9 48.24 33.95 -41.59
C LEU A 9 48.16 32.57 -42.25
N LEU A 10 49.17 31.74 -42.03
CA LEU A 10 49.19 30.35 -42.48
C LEU A 10 48.12 29.52 -41.75
N ALA A 11 47.95 29.71 -40.44
CA ALA A 11 46.90 29.06 -39.65
C ALA A 11 45.49 29.37 -40.20
N ARG A 12 45.20 30.64 -40.51
CA ARG A 12 43.91 31.04 -41.11
C ARG A 12 43.71 30.46 -42.51
N ARG A 13 44.76 30.40 -43.34
CA ARG A 13 44.67 29.79 -44.68
C ARG A 13 44.44 28.29 -44.61
N LEU A 14 45.12 27.59 -43.70
CA LEU A 14 44.90 26.16 -43.46
C LEU A 14 43.46 25.91 -42.99
N ALA A 15 42.96 26.73 -42.06
CA ALA A 15 41.59 26.63 -41.57
C ALA A 15 40.56 26.82 -42.68
N ALA A 16 40.72 27.86 -43.51
CA ALA A 16 39.83 28.10 -44.65
C ALA A 16 39.85 26.93 -45.66
N ALA A 17 41.04 26.44 -46.02
CA ALA A 17 41.18 25.32 -46.95
C ALA A 17 40.54 24.03 -46.40
N ALA A 18 40.74 23.73 -45.12
CA ALA A 18 40.13 22.59 -44.46
C ALA A 18 38.59 22.72 -44.41
N GLN A 19 38.07 23.91 -44.08
CA GLN A 19 36.64 24.16 -43.99
C GLN A 19 35.92 24.04 -45.35
N ASP A 20 36.52 24.57 -46.42
CA ASP A 20 35.91 24.63 -47.76
C ASP A 20 36.01 23.31 -48.53
N HIS A 21 37.09 22.53 -48.32
CA HIS A 21 37.43 21.39 -49.18
C HIS A 21 37.83 20.10 -48.43
N GLY A 22 37.95 20.13 -47.10
CA GLY A 22 38.43 18.98 -46.33
C GLY A 22 37.38 17.90 -46.09
N THR A 23 37.84 16.65 -46.11
CA THR A 23 37.12 15.49 -45.54
C THR A 23 36.99 15.62 -44.01
N ALA A 24 36.13 14.80 -43.39
CA ALA A 24 35.95 14.83 -41.93
C ALA A 24 37.28 14.62 -41.17
N ASP A 25 38.13 13.72 -41.66
CA ASP A 25 39.45 13.44 -41.09
C ASP A 25 40.46 14.55 -41.31
N GLU A 26 40.47 15.19 -42.49
CA GLU A 26 41.37 16.31 -42.78
C GLU A 26 41.00 17.56 -41.98
N ILE A 27 39.71 17.79 -41.75
CA ILE A 27 39.23 18.87 -40.87
C ILE A 27 39.63 18.58 -39.42
N ALA A 28 39.51 17.33 -38.96
CA ALA A 28 39.96 16.92 -37.64
C ALA A 28 41.47 17.11 -37.47
N ASP A 29 42.29 16.68 -38.43
CA ASP A 29 43.74 16.80 -38.38
C ASP A 29 44.18 18.27 -38.39
N ALA A 30 43.56 19.12 -39.22
CA ALA A 30 43.82 20.56 -39.24
C ALA A 30 43.42 21.23 -37.93
N GLY A 31 42.26 20.87 -37.36
CA GLY A 31 41.80 21.37 -36.07
C GLY A 31 42.72 20.95 -34.91
N ILE A 32 43.16 19.69 -34.88
CA ILE A 32 44.09 19.16 -33.88
C ILE A 32 45.45 19.86 -33.97
N LEU A 33 46.00 20.00 -35.17
CA LEU A 33 47.30 20.66 -35.40
C LEU A 33 47.26 22.11 -34.93
N LEU A 34 46.23 22.87 -35.32
CA LEU A 34 46.09 24.28 -34.94
C LEU A 34 45.85 24.47 -33.44
N HIS A 35 45.14 23.53 -32.81
CA HIS A 35 44.95 23.51 -31.37
C HIS A 35 46.30 23.33 -30.66
N ASP A 36 47.09 22.34 -31.08
CA ASP A 36 48.38 22.02 -30.47
C ASP A 36 49.44 23.11 -30.71
N ASP A 37 49.31 23.87 -31.81
CA ASP A 37 50.13 25.05 -32.12
C ASP A 37 49.74 26.32 -31.34
N GLY A 38 48.68 26.28 -30.53
CA GLY A 38 48.22 27.40 -29.69
C GLY A 38 47.27 28.37 -30.38
N PHE A 39 46.75 28.05 -31.58
CA PHE A 39 45.77 28.87 -32.30
C PHE A 39 44.32 28.51 -31.93
N GLN A 40 44.00 28.54 -30.65
CA GLN A 40 42.71 28.06 -30.09
C GLN A 40 41.49 28.69 -30.77
N ASP A 41 41.51 30.01 -31.00
CA ASP A 41 40.40 30.74 -31.65
C ASP A 41 40.15 30.32 -33.10
N ILE A 42 41.18 29.80 -33.79
CA ILE A 42 41.10 29.31 -35.18
C ILE A 42 40.78 27.82 -35.20
N ALA A 43 41.33 27.06 -34.25
CA ALA A 43 41.15 25.63 -34.14
C ALA A 43 39.73 25.24 -33.69
N HIS A 44 39.15 26.00 -32.76
CA HIS A 44 37.86 25.65 -32.14
C HIS A 44 36.72 25.49 -33.16
N PRO A 45 36.49 26.42 -34.11
CA PRO A 45 35.47 26.24 -35.15
C PRO A 45 35.71 25.00 -36.03
N LEU A 46 36.96 24.67 -36.34
CA LEU A 46 37.30 23.47 -37.11
C LEU A 46 37.05 22.20 -36.32
N LEU A 47 37.37 22.18 -35.03
CA LEU A 47 37.11 21.03 -34.16
C LEU A 47 35.60 20.78 -34.00
N VAL A 48 34.77 21.83 -33.88
CA VAL A 48 33.30 21.71 -33.87
C VAL A 48 32.76 21.18 -35.22
N LEU A 49 33.33 21.64 -36.33
CA LEU A 49 32.97 21.15 -37.66
C LEU A 49 33.41 19.68 -37.85
N ALA A 50 34.60 19.33 -37.39
CA ALA A 50 35.12 17.96 -37.40
C ALA A 50 34.23 17.03 -36.56
N GLU A 51 33.81 17.47 -35.38
CA GLU A 51 32.91 16.72 -34.50
C GLU A 51 31.60 16.38 -35.21
N THR A 52 30.93 17.40 -35.77
CA THR A 52 29.69 17.23 -36.57
C THR A 52 29.89 16.31 -37.78
N LYS A 53 30.98 16.49 -38.54
CA LYS A 53 31.21 15.71 -39.76
C LYS A 53 31.64 14.27 -39.46
N LEU A 54 32.48 14.07 -38.45
CA LEU A 54 32.87 12.73 -38.00
C LEU A 54 31.64 12.01 -37.44
N GLU A 55 30.78 12.69 -36.66
CA GLU A 55 29.51 12.18 -36.15
C GLU A 55 28.60 11.67 -37.28
N ALA A 56 28.44 12.43 -38.36
CA ALA A 56 27.60 12.03 -39.50
C ALA A 56 28.07 10.72 -40.19
N VAL A 57 29.32 10.31 -39.95
CA VAL A 57 29.94 9.07 -40.46
C VAL A 57 29.82 7.91 -39.46
N PHE A 58 29.32 8.13 -38.22
CA PHE A 58 29.07 7.07 -37.23
C PHE A 58 28.00 6.02 -37.60
N PRO A 59 27.03 6.20 -38.52
CA PRO A 59 26.07 5.14 -38.79
C PRO A 59 26.60 4.16 -39.83
N THR A 60 27.52 3.25 -39.47
CA THR A 60 27.68 1.92 -40.11
C THR A 60 28.68 1.03 -39.38
N LEU A 61 28.25 0.35 -38.31
CA LEU A 61 28.74 -0.98 -37.92
C LEU A 61 27.72 -1.68 -37.02
N THR A 62 26.49 -1.83 -37.52
CA THR A 62 25.52 -2.78 -36.93
C THR A 62 24.69 -3.41 -38.05
N ARG A 63 24.80 -4.74 -38.20
CA ARG A 63 24.35 -5.66 -39.27
C ARG A 63 25.41 -5.81 -40.39
N VAL A 64 25.98 -6.98 -40.64
CA VAL A 64 25.34 -8.27 -40.93
C VAL A 64 26.14 -9.45 -40.34
N ALA A 65 25.48 -10.35 -39.61
CA ALA A 65 25.91 -11.74 -39.49
C ALA A 65 24.81 -12.56 -40.20
N ASP A 66 25.10 -13.05 -41.40
CA ASP A 66 24.21 -13.94 -42.13
C ASP A 66 24.30 -15.34 -41.50
N GLY A 67 23.32 -15.68 -40.67
CA GLY A 67 23.18 -17.01 -40.09
C GLY A 67 21.91 -17.12 -39.23
N PRO A 68 21.18 -18.26 -39.29
CA PRO A 68 19.90 -18.43 -38.60
C PRO A 68 19.99 -18.48 -37.06
N ASP A 69 21.18 -18.38 -36.46
CA ASP A 69 21.44 -18.39 -35.01
C ASP A 69 22.00 -17.04 -34.48
N ALA A 70 21.56 -15.91 -35.04
CA ALA A 70 21.98 -14.57 -34.60
C ALA A 70 21.24 -14.07 -33.34
N SER A 71 21.21 -14.88 -32.29
CA SER A 71 20.90 -14.42 -30.93
C SER A 71 22.16 -14.46 -30.08
N GLN A 72 23.17 -13.63 -30.36
CA GLN A 72 24.20 -13.27 -29.37
C GLN A 72 25.17 -12.18 -29.88
N ARG A 73 25.23 -11.11 -29.08
CA ARG A 73 26.28 -10.06 -28.97
C ARG A 73 26.38 -9.03 -30.11
N ARG A 74 25.78 -7.86 -29.87
CA ARG A 74 26.24 -6.59 -30.44
C ARG A 74 27.70 -6.39 -29.99
N GLY A 75 28.65 -6.31 -30.92
CA GLY A 75 30.00 -5.85 -30.59
C GLY A 75 29.96 -4.38 -30.12
N PRO A 76 30.95 -3.90 -29.34
CA PRO A 76 31.02 -2.49 -28.99
C PRO A 76 31.13 -1.66 -30.27
N PRO A 77 30.47 -0.49 -30.34
CA PRO A 77 30.61 0.42 -31.48
C PRO A 77 32.10 0.70 -31.73
N GLN A 78 32.56 0.60 -32.98
CA GLN A 78 33.90 1.02 -33.33
C GLN A 78 33.94 2.55 -33.35
N ILE A 79 34.36 3.12 -32.23
CA ILE A 79 34.48 4.56 -32.07
C ILE A 79 35.70 5.05 -32.85
N HIS A 80 35.50 6.05 -33.71
CA HIS A 80 36.59 6.64 -34.48
C HIS A 80 37.60 7.31 -33.54
N LYS A 81 38.87 6.88 -33.54
CA LYS A 81 39.90 7.41 -32.62
C LYS A 81 40.07 8.93 -32.74
N LYS A 82 39.98 9.48 -33.96
CA LYS A 82 40.05 10.93 -34.16
C LYS A 82 38.85 11.67 -33.57
N TYR A 83 37.67 11.05 -33.52
CA TYR A 83 36.51 11.66 -32.88
C TYR A 83 36.76 11.85 -31.38
N VAL A 84 37.25 10.81 -30.70
CA VAL A 84 37.64 10.87 -29.27
C VAL A 84 38.66 11.98 -29.04
N GLU A 85 39.63 12.10 -29.95
CA GLU A 85 40.68 13.10 -29.85
C GLU A 85 40.19 14.54 -30.08
N VAL A 86 39.29 14.74 -31.04
CA VAL A 86 38.60 16.01 -31.30
C VAL A 86 37.78 16.43 -30.08
N VAL A 87 36.94 15.55 -29.53
CA VAL A 87 36.06 15.92 -28.41
C VAL A 87 36.84 16.21 -27.12
N LYS A 88 37.97 15.52 -26.86
CA LYS A 88 38.87 15.85 -25.75
C LYS A 88 39.42 17.27 -25.86
N ARG A 89 39.80 17.71 -27.07
CA ARG A 89 40.27 19.08 -27.34
C ARG A 89 39.14 20.12 -27.33
N LEU A 90 37.91 19.71 -27.59
CA LEU A 90 36.71 20.51 -27.32
C LEU A 90 36.37 20.62 -25.81
N GLY A 91 37.17 19.99 -24.95
CA GLY A 91 37.01 20.06 -23.50
C GLY A 91 35.96 19.10 -22.94
N TRP A 92 35.55 18.07 -23.69
CA TRP A 92 34.70 17.02 -23.14
C TRP A 92 35.48 16.23 -22.09
N GLN A 93 34.79 15.86 -21.01
CA GLN A 93 35.40 15.21 -19.86
C GLN A 93 34.77 13.83 -19.64
N GLU A 94 35.55 12.93 -19.03
CA GLU A 94 35.03 11.66 -18.55
C GLU A 94 34.06 11.96 -17.41
N TRP A 95 32.90 11.31 -17.47
CA TRP A 95 31.91 11.34 -16.40
C TRP A 95 31.45 9.92 -16.14
N HIS A 96 31.41 9.56 -14.87
CA HIS A 96 30.98 8.25 -14.42
C HIS A 96 29.73 8.41 -13.59
N GLU A 97 28.72 7.62 -13.93
CA GLU A 97 27.51 7.52 -13.13
C GLU A 97 27.87 7.09 -11.70
N PRO A 98 27.52 7.88 -10.67
CA PRO A 98 27.79 7.52 -9.29
C PRO A 98 27.20 6.15 -8.94
N ALA A 99 27.98 5.33 -8.24
CA ALA A 99 27.60 3.95 -7.91
C ALA A 99 26.27 3.87 -7.12
N GLU A 100 25.98 4.89 -6.31
CA GLU A 100 24.75 4.98 -5.52
C GLU A 100 23.48 4.98 -6.40
N LEU A 101 23.51 5.48 -7.63
CA LEU A 101 22.35 5.49 -8.55
C LEU A 101 21.96 4.09 -9.05
N ASN A 102 22.80 3.08 -8.79
CA ASN A 102 22.44 1.68 -8.97
C ASN A 102 21.61 1.11 -7.80
N ASP A 103 21.43 1.87 -6.72
CA ASP A 103 20.52 1.51 -5.64
C ASP A 103 19.08 1.64 -6.15
N TRP A 104 18.38 0.51 -6.22
CA TRP A 104 17.01 0.48 -6.70
C TRP A 104 16.07 1.33 -5.84
N GLN A 105 16.43 1.63 -4.59
CA GLN A 105 15.66 2.50 -3.70
C GLN A 105 15.76 3.98 -4.08
N LEU A 106 16.77 4.38 -4.87
CA LEU A 106 16.89 5.72 -5.44
C LEU A 106 16.02 5.94 -6.68
N TYR A 107 15.55 4.86 -7.32
CA TYR A 107 14.61 4.99 -8.43
C TYR A 107 13.36 5.72 -7.96
N GLU A 108 12.93 6.73 -8.73
CA GLU A 108 11.74 7.53 -8.44
C GLU A 108 11.84 8.40 -7.18
N VAL A 109 13.05 8.71 -6.68
CA VAL A 109 13.19 9.83 -5.72
C VAL A 109 12.89 11.11 -6.51
N GLU A 110 12.31 12.13 -5.86
CA GLU A 110 12.06 13.40 -6.53
C GLU A 110 13.35 13.92 -7.21
N GLY A 111 13.27 14.23 -8.51
CA GLY A 111 14.42 14.55 -9.37
C GLY A 111 14.91 13.38 -10.24
N TRP A 112 14.61 12.12 -9.88
CA TRP A 112 15.02 10.93 -10.65
C TRP A 112 14.46 10.93 -12.07
N GLN A 113 13.15 11.21 -12.22
CA GLN A 113 12.51 11.22 -13.54
C GLN A 113 13.11 12.31 -14.44
N ALA A 114 13.42 13.49 -13.89
CA ALA A 114 14.09 14.57 -14.63
C ALA A 114 15.53 14.19 -15.04
N TYR A 115 16.29 13.53 -14.15
CA TYR A 115 17.60 12.96 -14.47
C TYR A 115 17.50 11.94 -15.60
N ARG A 116 16.56 11.00 -15.49
CA ARG A 116 16.24 10.01 -16.50
C ARG A 116 15.91 10.68 -17.84
N ASP A 117 14.90 11.54 -17.90
CA ASP A 117 14.49 12.19 -19.15
C ASP A 117 15.64 13.00 -19.76
N TYR A 118 16.46 13.67 -18.95
CA TYR A 118 17.66 14.33 -19.45
C TYR A 118 18.67 13.34 -20.07
N VAL A 119 18.98 12.23 -19.39
CA VAL A 119 19.91 11.20 -19.89
C VAL A 119 19.40 10.50 -21.15
N TRP A 120 18.09 10.27 -21.27
CA TRP A 120 17.52 9.56 -22.42
C TRP A 120 17.20 10.49 -23.60
N ASP A 121 16.69 11.69 -23.35
CA ASP A 121 16.18 12.58 -24.39
C ASP A 121 17.15 13.70 -24.77
N SER A 122 17.98 14.15 -23.83
CA SER A 122 18.87 15.31 -24.03
C SER A 122 20.34 14.93 -24.17
N VAL A 123 20.80 13.82 -23.59
CA VAL A 123 22.18 13.34 -23.73
C VAL A 123 22.31 12.51 -25.02
N PRO A 124 23.08 12.97 -26.02
CA PRO A 124 23.30 12.22 -27.24
C PRO A 124 23.88 10.83 -26.96
N GLN A 125 23.38 9.79 -27.63
CA GLN A 125 23.85 8.40 -27.46
C GLN A 125 25.39 8.29 -27.60
N LYS A 126 25.99 9.07 -28.51
CA LYS A 126 27.44 9.14 -28.73
C LYS A 126 28.23 9.45 -27.46
N CYS A 127 27.72 10.30 -26.57
CA CYS A 127 28.41 10.64 -25.31
C CYS A 127 28.54 9.39 -24.42
N ARG A 128 27.49 8.57 -24.37
CA ARG A 128 27.49 7.28 -23.65
C ARG A 128 28.39 6.25 -24.31
N ASP A 129 28.42 6.21 -25.64
CA ASP A 129 29.24 5.27 -26.39
C ASP A 129 30.75 5.54 -26.17
N VAL A 130 31.17 6.81 -26.15
CA VAL A 130 32.58 7.20 -25.96
C VAL A 130 32.99 7.45 -24.51
N GLY A 131 32.04 7.53 -23.57
CA GLY A 131 32.28 7.83 -22.16
C GLY A 131 32.77 9.27 -21.89
N LEU A 132 32.56 10.19 -22.83
CA LEU A 132 32.96 11.60 -22.72
C LEU A 132 31.75 12.50 -22.92
N TYR A 133 31.68 13.56 -22.14
CA TYR A 133 30.52 14.45 -22.08
C TYR A 133 30.95 15.92 -22.18
N PRO A 134 30.18 16.77 -22.89
CA PRO A 134 30.40 18.20 -22.85
C PRO A 134 30.32 18.77 -21.42
N PRO A 135 31.10 19.81 -21.06
CA PRO A 135 31.05 20.42 -19.72
C PRO A 135 29.67 20.93 -19.31
N ALA A 136 28.85 21.40 -20.27
CA ALA A 136 27.48 21.81 -20.00
C ALA A 136 26.59 20.62 -19.60
N THR A 137 26.77 19.46 -20.24
CA THR A 137 26.04 18.23 -19.91
C THR A 137 26.42 17.73 -18.53
N ILE A 138 27.72 17.72 -18.19
CA ILE A 138 28.19 17.32 -16.86
C ILE A 138 27.59 18.21 -15.78
N ARG A 139 27.61 19.53 -15.97
CA ARG A 139 27.00 20.46 -14.99
C ARG A 139 25.51 20.22 -14.77
N GLU A 140 24.76 19.89 -15.81
CA GLU A 140 23.33 19.59 -15.67
C GLU A 140 23.11 18.22 -15.00
N LEU A 141 23.91 17.21 -15.35
CA LEU A 141 23.88 15.91 -14.67
C LEU A 141 24.17 16.08 -13.18
N ASP A 142 25.26 16.77 -12.82
CA ASP A 142 25.66 16.98 -11.42
C ASP A 142 24.57 17.75 -10.64
N LYS A 143 23.95 18.77 -11.24
CA LYS A 143 22.82 19.49 -10.65
C LYS A 143 21.61 18.59 -10.40
N LEU A 144 21.25 17.73 -11.35
CA LEU A 144 20.14 16.78 -11.18
C LEU A 144 20.46 15.74 -10.09
N LEU A 145 21.72 15.31 -10.01
CA LEU A 145 22.20 14.42 -8.96
C LEU A 145 22.20 15.05 -7.58
N GLU A 146 22.53 16.33 -7.45
CA GLU A 146 22.44 17.05 -6.19
C GLU A 146 21.01 17.07 -5.65
N VAL A 147 20.01 17.26 -6.52
CA VAL A 147 18.58 17.18 -6.15
C VAL A 147 18.23 15.78 -5.64
N ILE A 148 18.60 14.73 -6.38
CA ILE A 148 18.34 13.34 -5.99
C ILE A 148 19.00 13.02 -4.64
N ARG A 149 20.26 13.41 -4.45
CA ARG A 149 21.02 13.22 -3.19
C ARG A 149 20.37 13.95 -2.03
N GLY A 150 19.94 15.20 -2.23
CA GLY A 150 19.25 15.98 -1.21
C GLY A 150 17.98 15.28 -0.74
N ASN A 151 17.15 14.85 -1.68
CA ASN A 151 15.89 14.16 -1.39
C ASN A 151 16.10 12.77 -0.77
N TRP A 152 17.12 12.03 -1.20
CA TRP A 152 17.50 10.76 -0.59
C TRP A 152 18.00 10.94 0.85
N THR A 153 18.81 11.96 1.09
CA THR A 153 19.28 12.30 2.44
C THR A 153 18.11 12.67 3.35
N LYS A 154 17.14 13.44 2.83
CA LYS A 154 15.91 13.77 3.56
C LYS A 154 15.15 12.50 3.95
N LEU A 155 14.94 11.57 3.00
CA LEU A 155 14.26 10.31 3.29
C LEU A 155 15.02 9.44 4.30
N LYS A 156 16.35 9.39 4.23
CA LYS A 156 17.18 8.70 5.24
C LYS A 156 17.04 9.33 6.62
N ASN A 157 16.94 10.65 6.71
CA ASN A 157 16.71 11.34 7.97
C ASN A 157 15.31 11.07 8.52
N GLU A 158 14.29 11.03 7.65
CA GLU A 158 12.92 10.62 8.02
C GLU A 158 12.89 9.17 8.52
N ASP A 159 13.62 8.25 7.88
CA ASP A 159 13.74 6.87 8.34
C ASP A 159 14.50 6.76 9.66
N HIS A 160 15.54 7.56 9.87
CA HIS A 160 16.22 7.62 11.17
C HIS A 160 15.31 8.14 12.28
N ALA A 161 14.39 9.07 11.98
CA ALA A 161 13.45 9.63 12.94
C ALA A 161 12.26 8.69 13.22
N ALA A 162 11.63 8.14 12.18
CA ALA A 162 10.41 7.35 12.26
C ALA A 162 10.65 5.82 12.27
N GLY A 163 11.86 5.37 11.89
CA GLY A 163 12.23 3.96 11.75
C GLY A 163 11.57 3.24 10.57
N PHE A 164 10.86 3.96 9.69
CA PHE A 164 9.93 3.35 8.73
C PHE A 164 9.90 3.95 7.31
N ALA A 165 10.45 5.14 7.07
CA ALA A 165 10.32 5.83 5.79
C ALA A 165 10.93 5.07 4.59
N LEU A 166 12.10 4.43 4.77
CA LEU A 166 12.73 3.63 3.72
C LEU A 166 11.95 2.35 3.43
N LYS A 167 11.33 1.76 4.47
CA LYS A 167 10.51 0.56 4.37
C LYS A 167 9.20 0.84 3.63
N ALA A 168 8.54 1.95 3.96
CA ALA A 168 7.36 2.42 3.25
C ALA A 168 7.70 2.69 1.76
N ARG A 169 8.83 3.34 1.48
CA ARG A 169 9.28 3.55 0.10
C ARG A 169 9.51 2.25 -0.65
N ALA A 170 10.18 1.28 -0.03
CA ALA A 170 10.40 -0.04 -0.63
C ALA A 170 9.06 -0.71 -1.00
N ALA A 171 8.06 -0.65 -0.12
CA ALA A 171 6.72 -1.17 -0.40
C ALA A 171 6.03 -0.41 -1.54
N TRP A 172 6.12 0.92 -1.59
CA TRP A 172 5.62 1.73 -2.70
C TRP A 172 6.21 1.32 -4.06
N LEU A 173 7.53 1.10 -4.12
CA LEU A 173 8.19 0.66 -5.34
C LEU A 173 7.74 -0.75 -5.76
N ARG A 174 7.54 -1.67 -4.80
CA ARG A 174 6.96 -3.00 -5.07
C ARG A 174 5.51 -2.90 -5.58
N PHE A 175 4.70 -2.03 -4.97
CA PHE A 175 3.34 -1.75 -5.41
C PHE A 175 3.36 -1.27 -6.86
N LYS A 176 4.16 -0.25 -7.21
CA LYS A 176 4.36 0.22 -8.58
C LYS A 176 4.79 -0.90 -9.53
N GLN A 177 5.84 -1.65 -9.21
CA GLN A 177 6.37 -2.73 -10.06
C GLN A 177 5.33 -3.83 -10.31
N SER A 178 4.54 -4.18 -9.29
CA SER A 178 3.46 -5.16 -9.41
C SER A 178 2.36 -4.70 -10.39
N GLN A 179 2.24 -3.39 -10.60
CA GLN A 179 1.29 -2.78 -11.55
C GLN A 179 1.89 -2.48 -12.93
N ASP A 180 3.20 -2.24 -13.03
CA ASP A 180 3.92 -1.88 -14.26
C ASP A 180 4.41 -3.09 -15.08
N SER A 181 4.69 -4.22 -14.43
CA SER A 181 5.05 -5.44 -15.16
C SER A 181 3.93 -5.75 -16.16
N ARG A 182 4.27 -6.10 -17.41
CA ARG A 182 3.35 -6.50 -18.50
C ARG A 182 2.41 -7.60 -17.99
N GLY A 183 1.38 -7.20 -17.26
CA GLY A 183 0.80 -8.05 -16.23
C GLY A 183 0.55 -9.40 -16.85
N LYS A 184 1.19 -10.44 -16.33
CA LYS A 184 0.48 -11.70 -16.26
C LYS A 184 -0.70 -11.36 -15.38
N VAL A 185 -1.73 -10.78 -16.01
CA VAL A 185 -3.07 -10.74 -15.47
C VAL A 185 -3.22 -12.16 -15.00
N MET A 186 -3.45 -12.35 -13.70
CA MET A 186 -3.99 -13.61 -13.23
C MET A 186 -5.42 -13.70 -13.80
N ARG A 187 -5.51 -13.77 -15.14
CA ARG A 187 -6.72 -13.90 -15.96
C ARG A 187 -7.45 -15.17 -15.55
N ASN A 188 -6.73 -16.14 -14.99
CA ASN A 188 -7.28 -17.35 -14.43
C ASN A 188 -8.07 -17.14 -13.13
N ARG A 189 -8.10 -15.94 -12.53
CA ARG A 189 -8.86 -15.67 -11.28
C ARG A 189 -9.82 -14.48 -11.32
N GLY A 190 -9.98 -13.78 -12.45
CA GLY A 190 -10.98 -12.69 -12.57
C GLY A 190 -10.72 -11.42 -11.73
N LYS A 191 -9.60 -11.32 -11.00
CA LYS A 191 -9.33 -10.19 -10.10
C LYS A 191 -8.93 -8.90 -10.82
N ARG A 192 -9.42 -7.75 -10.33
CA ARG A 192 -9.00 -6.41 -10.73
C ARG A 192 -7.55 -6.15 -10.32
N SER A 193 -6.77 -5.54 -11.20
CA SER A 193 -5.42 -5.04 -10.90
C SER A 193 -5.47 -3.54 -10.58
N PHE A 194 -4.57 -3.03 -9.74
CA PHE A 194 -4.39 -1.60 -9.48
C PHE A 194 -3.59 -0.87 -10.59
N SER A 195 -3.43 -1.50 -11.76
CA SER A 195 -2.65 -0.95 -12.86
C SER A 195 -3.38 0.18 -13.58
N PRO A 196 -2.64 1.17 -14.12
CA PRO A 196 -3.24 2.25 -14.92
C PRO A 196 -4.19 1.72 -16.00
N LYS A 197 -3.82 0.59 -16.64
CA LYS A 197 -4.63 -0.05 -17.67
C LYS A 197 -5.97 -0.59 -17.14
N ALA A 198 -5.96 -1.30 -16.01
CA ALA A 198 -7.18 -1.83 -15.40
C ALA A 198 -8.12 -0.71 -14.89
N MET A 199 -7.57 0.48 -14.67
CA MET A 199 -8.31 1.68 -14.28
C MET A 199 -8.73 2.55 -15.48
N GLY A 200 -8.46 2.12 -16.73
CA GLY A 200 -8.78 2.89 -17.94
C GLY A 200 -7.91 4.14 -18.15
N ARG A 201 -6.74 4.21 -17.51
CA ARG A 201 -5.81 5.35 -17.50
C ARG A 201 -4.43 4.98 -18.05
N GLU A 202 -4.38 4.10 -19.05
CA GLU A 202 -3.12 3.60 -19.63
C GLU A 202 -2.19 4.68 -20.22
N ALA A 203 -2.72 5.87 -20.52
CA ALA A 203 -1.96 7.01 -21.00
C ALA A 203 -1.34 7.89 -19.88
N GLN A 204 -1.69 7.66 -18.61
CA GLN A 204 -1.17 8.42 -17.46
C GLN A 204 -0.02 7.66 -16.79
N ALA A 205 0.94 8.39 -16.22
CA ALA A 205 1.99 7.76 -15.43
C ALA A 205 1.41 7.20 -14.13
N PHE A 206 2.00 6.13 -13.61
CA PHE A 206 1.56 5.52 -12.34
C PHE A 206 1.49 6.53 -11.18
N THR A 207 2.47 7.43 -11.09
CA THR A 207 2.58 8.48 -10.07
C THR A 207 1.56 9.62 -10.23
N ASP A 208 0.93 9.72 -11.40
CA ASP A 208 -0.17 10.66 -11.64
C ASP A 208 -1.50 10.09 -11.12
N ILE A 209 -1.59 8.77 -10.99
CA ILE A 209 -2.78 8.05 -10.52
C ILE A 209 -2.68 7.73 -9.03
N TRP A 210 -1.49 7.40 -8.55
CA TRP A 210 -1.29 6.93 -7.18
C TRP A 210 -0.29 7.80 -6.42
N THR A 211 -0.50 7.92 -5.11
CA THR A 211 0.49 8.41 -4.14
C THR A 211 0.46 7.50 -2.91
N TYR A 212 1.31 7.77 -1.92
CA TYR A 212 1.26 7.07 -0.64
C TYR A 212 1.52 8.01 0.54
N GLN A 213 1.01 7.62 1.70
CA GLN A 213 1.40 8.12 3.02
C GLN A 213 1.68 6.93 3.94
N TYR A 214 2.26 7.17 5.11
CA TYR A 214 2.59 6.10 6.04
C TYR A 214 2.50 6.55 7.49
N SER A 215 2.18 5.61 8.36
CA SER A 215 2.28 5.71 9.82
C SER A 215 2.59 4.31 10.32
N ARG A 216 3.73 4.13 11.02
CA ARG A 216 4.24 2.79 11.34
C ARG A 216 3.16 1.97 12.06
N PRO A 217 2.92 0.69 11.68
CA PRO A 217 3.57 -0.09 10.61
C PRO A 217 2.84 -0.04 9.25
N PHE A 218 1.87 0.86 9.07
CA PHE A 218 1.03 0.97 7.89
C PHE A 218 1.63 1.84 6.79
N ILE A 219 1.40 1.42 5.55
CA ILE A 219 1.49 2.25 4.35
C ILE A 219 0.11 2.33 3.71
N VAL A 220 -0.29 3.54 3.35
CA VAL A 220 -1.58 3.83 2.73
C VAL A 220 -1.34 4.35 1.31
N TYR A 221 -1.70 3.55 0.32
CA TYR A 221 -1.71 3.92 -1.10
C TYR A 221 -3.01 4.66 -1.42
N ILE A 222 -2.93 5.81 -2.06
CA ILE A 222 -4.07 6.70 -2.27
C ILE A 222 -4.20 7.00 -3.76
N GLU A 223 -5.38 6.77 -4.32
CA GLU A 223 -5.71 7.12 -5.70
C GLU A 223 -5.96 8.63 -5.83
N LYS A 224 -5.51 9.22 -6.93
CA LYS A 224 -5.73 10.60 -7.37
C LYS A 224 -6.87 10.69 -8.39
N PRO A 225 -7.56 11.85 -8.50
CA PRO A 225 -7.38 13.04 -7.66
C PRO A 225 -7.94 12.81 -6.26
N PHE A 226 -7.23 13.30 -5.24
CA PHE A 226 -7.75 13.47 -3.90
C PHE A 226 -7.75 14.96 -3.61
N ASP A 227 -8.82 15.49 -3.01
CA ASP A 227 -8.84 16.88 -2.56
C ASP A 227 -7.82 17.03 -1.43
N ALA A 228 -6.73 17.74 -1.70
CA ALA A 228 -5.57 17.80 -0.82
C ALA A 228 -5.81 18.61 0.46
N GLU A 229 -6.78 19.51 0.52
CA GLU A 229 -7.02 20.30 1.73
C GLU A 229 -7.99 19.59 2.67
N LEU A 230 -9.16 19.16 2.18
CA LEU A 230 -10.17 18.49 3.01
C LEU A 230 -9.69 17.09 3.43
N ASN A 231 -9.13 16.31 2.50
CA ASN A 231 -8.79 14.91 2.79
C ASN A 231 -7.48 14.74 3.54
N GLN A 232 -6.57 15.72 3.54
CA GLN A 232 -5.28 15.56 4.23
C GLN A 232 -5.45 15.54 5.74
N ALA A 233 -6.34 16.36 6.31
CA ALA A 233 -6.67 16.30 7.74
C ALA A 233 -7.31 14.95 8.11
N HIS A 234 -8.28 14.50 7.32
CA HIS A 234 -8.93 13.20 7.52
C HIS A 234 -7.98 12.01 7.39
N LEU A 235 -7.04 12.09 6.44
CA LEU A 235 -6.02 11.07 6.23
C LEU A 235 -5.01 11.06 7.39
N ASN A 236 -4.58 12.22 7.87
CA ASN A 236 -3.72 12.32 9.04
C ASN A 236 -4.41 11.72 10.27
N ASP A 237 -5.67 12.07 10.52
CA ASP A 237 -6.46 11.49 11.61
C ASP A 237 -6.62 9.96 11.47
N ALA A 238 -6.89 9.46 10.26
CA ALA A 238 -6.96 8.02 10.01
C ALA A 238 -5.62 7.31 10.23
N LEU A 239 -4.51 7.95 9.86
CA LEU A 239 -3.15 7.45 10.12
C LEU A 239 -2.81 7.44 11.62
N GLY A 240 -3.30 8.42 12.38
CA GLY A 240 -3.22 8.44 13.84
C GLY A 240 -4.04 7.31 14.48
N MET A 241 -5.29 7.15 14.06
CA MET A 241 -6.15 6.04 14.49
C MET A 241 -5.51 4.68 14.20
N LEU A 242 -4.93 4.49 13.03
CA LEU A 242 -4.24 3.25 12.68
C LEU A 242 -3.03 2.99 13.58
N ALA A 243 -2.26 4.03 13.92
CA ALA A 243 -1.13 3.90 14.85
C ALA A 243 -1.60 3.48 16.23
N ASP A 244 -2.61 4.18 16.79
CA ASP A 244 -3.17 3.85 18.10
C ASP A 244 -3.79 2.45 18.11
N LEU A 245 -4.44 2.03 17.02
CA LEU A 245 -5.01 0.69 16.88
C LEU A 245 -3.91 -0.37 16.91
N TYR A 246 -2.78 -0.09 16.27
CA TYR A 246 -1.65 -0.99 16.30
C TYR A 246 -1.05 -1.10 17.70
N ASP A 247 -0.82 0.02 18.37
CA ASP A 247 -0.28 0.03 19.74
C ASP A 247 -1.23 -0.70 20.70
N TRP A 248 -2.54 -0.43 20.61
CA TRP A 248 -3.55 -1.17 21.35
C TRP A 248 -3.52 -2.68 21.04
N PHE A 249 -3.41 -3.07 19.77
CA PHE A 249 -3.36 -4.47 19.37
C PHE A 249 -2.09 -5.16 19.90
N ILE A 250 -0.95 -4.47 19.90
CA ILE A 250 0.29 -4.98 20.48
C ILE A 250 0.10 -5.26 21.97
N ASP A 251 -0.41 -4.29 22.72
CA ASP A 251 -0.60 -4.41 24.16
C ASP A 251 -1.59 -5.53 24.52
N GLN A 252 -2.71 -5.64 23.80
CA GLN A 252 -3.79 -6.57 24.15
C GLN A 252 -3.54 -8.00 23.68
N PHE A 253 -2.79 -8.20 22.59
CA PHE A 253 -2.60 -9.53 21.99
C PHE A 253 -1.12 -9.90 21.89
N VAL A 254 -0.30 -9.07 21.25
CA VAL A 254 1.06 -9.48 20.88
C VAL A 254 1.95 -9.68 22.09
N ASP A 255 1.98 -8.71 23.00
CA ASP A 255 2.85 -8.76 24.18
C ASP A 255 2.34 -9.80 25.19
N GLU A 256 1.02 -9.87 25.41
CA GLU A 256 0.40 -10.82 26.34
C GLU A 256 0.62 -12.29 25.94
N MET A 257 0.67 -12.58 24.64
CA MET A 257 0.80 -13.94 24.10
C MET A 257 2.18 -14.25 23.49
N ASP A 258 3.16 -13.32 23.59
CA ASP A 258 4.49 -13.42 22.96
C ASP A 258 4.42 -13.76 21.47
N LEU A 259 3.50 -13.10 20.75
CA LEU A 259 3.27 -13.37 19.33
C LEU A 259 4.36 -12.77 18.48
N LYS A 260 4.65 -13.47 17.38
CA LYS A 260 5.55 -12.98 16.35
C LYS A 260 4.78 -12.71 15.08
N ARG A 261 5.23 -11.69 14.37
CA ARG A 261 4.64 -11.35 13.09
C ARG A 261 4.86 -12.49 12.10
N VAL A 262 3.78 -13.06 11.60
CA VAL A 262 3.73 -14.06 10.54
C VAL A 262 4.01 -13.38 9.21
N ARG A 263 4.92 -14.00 8.45
CA ARG A 263 5.41 -13.50 7.18
C ARG A 263 4.46 -13.96 6.06
N PRO A 264 4.19 -13.12 5.04
CA PRO A 264 3.66 -13.61 3.77
C PRO A 264 4.51 -14.77 3.26
N GLN A 265 3.87 -15.84 2.78
CA GLN A 265 4.51 -17.15 2.51
C GLN A 265 5.70 -17.13 1.53
N PHE A 266 5.99 -16.01 0.88
CA PHE A 266 6.99 -15.91 -0.20
C PHE A 266 8.24 -15.07 0.13
N HIS A 267 8.32 -14.42 1.30
CA HIS A 267 9.40 -13.46 1.60
C HIS A 267 9.93 -13.49 3.04
N ALA A 268 10.11 -14.69 3.60
CA ALA A 268 10.50 -14.85 4.99
C ALA A 268 11.74 -14.02 5.36
N GLU A 269 12.92 -14.30 4.81
CA GLU A 269 14.17 -13.64 5.22
C GLU A 269 14.17 -12.09 5.07
N LEU A 270 13.44 -11.54 4.09
CA LEU A 270 13.29 -10.08 3.91
C LEU A 270 12.31 -9.47 4.93
N ALA A 271 11.23 -10.16 5.31
CA ALA A 271 10.18 -9.60 6.14
C ALA A 271 10.57 -9.33 7.62
N GLU A 272 11.51 -10.10 8.21
CA GLU A 272 12.06 -9.77 9.56
C GLU A 272 13.11 -8.65 9.50
N GLN A 273 13.84 -8.53 8.39
CA GLN A 273 14.83 -7.46 8.22
C GLN A 273 14.18 -6.11 7.84
N GLU A 274 13.03 -6.16 7.15
CA GLU A 274 12.38 -4.98 6.58
C GLU A 274 11.20 -4.43 7.41
N ALA A 275 10.79 -5.05 8.52
CA ALA A 275 9.55 -4.70 9.24
C ALA A 275 8.40 -4.41 8.24
N TRP A 276 8.08 -5.43 7.41
CA TRP A 276 7.21 -5.35 6.23
C TRP A 276 6.00 -4.43 6.43
N PRO A 277 5.78 -3.39 5.60
CA PRO A 277 4.62 -2.52 5.80
C PRO A 277 3.28 -3.25 5.73
N ILE A 278 2.32 -2.87 6.57
CA ILE A 278 0.92 -3.30 6.46
C ILE A 278 0.25 -2.41 5.41
N GLU A 279 -0.29 -3.00 4.36
CA GLU A 279 -0.68 -2.28 3.16
C GLU A 279 -2.19 -1.98 3.13
N ILE A 280 -2.54 -0.71 2.97
CA ILE A 280 -3.92 -0.22 2.80
C ILE A 280 -4.02 0.50 1.45
N VAL A 281 -5.07 0.22 0.68
CA VAL A 281 -5.36 0.87 -0.60
C VAL A 281 -6.64 1.69 -0.47
N LEU A 282 -6.58 2.99 -0.74
CA LEU A 282 -7.70 3.91 -0.77
C LEU A 282 -7.99 4.36 -2.20
N PHE A 283 -9.14 3.95 -2.73
CA PHE A 283 -9.68 4.46 -3.99
C PHE A 283 -10.21 5.88 -3.83
N ALA A 284 -10.16 6.67 -4.90
CA ALA A 284 -10.61 8.06 -4.89
C ALA A 284 -12.14 8.18 -4.87
N SER A 285 -12.85 7.10 -5.23
CA SER A 285 -14.30 7.10 -5.23
C SER A 285 -14.92 5.75 -4.85
N ARG A 286 -16.15 5.85 -4.36
CA ARG A 286 -17.01 4.70 -4.05
C ARG A 286 -17.21 3.78 -5.26
N GLU A 287 -17.44 4.36 -6.44
CA GLU A 287 -17.62 3.62 -7.70
C GLU A 287 -16.37 2.80 -8.10
N GLN A 288 -15.16 3.30 -7.81
CA GLN A 288 -13.93 2.53 -8.08
C GLN A 288 -13.79 1.36 -7.11
N PHE A 289 -14.12 1.59 -5.84
CA PHE A 289 -14.12 0.54 -4.82
C PHE A 289 -15.17 -0.54 -5.11
N ASP A 290 -16.41 -0.17 -5.40
CA ASP A 290 -17.49 -1.14 -5.67
C ASP A 290 -17.15 -2.01 -6.90
N ARG A 291 -16.60 -1.42 -7.96
CA ARG A 291 -16.07 -2.18 -9.11
C ARG A 291 -14.95 -3.14 -8.71
N PHE A 292 -14.02 -2.71 -7.87
CA PHE A 292 -12.97 -3.61 -7.37
C PHE A 292 -13.55 -4.78 -6.59
N VAL A 293 -14.53 -4.52 -5.72
CA VAL A 293 -15.20 -5.56 -4.93
C VAL A 293 -15.96 -6.53 -5.82
N GLU A 294 -16.76 -6.02 -6.77
CA GLU A 294 -17.52 -6.84 -7.71
C GLU A 294 -16.59 -7.75 -8.54
N GLU A 295 -15.51 -7.20 -9.09
CA GLU A 295 -14.53 -7.98 -9.86
C GLU A 295 -13.78 -9.01 -8.99
N SER A 296 -13.50 -8.68 -7.72
CA SER A 296 -12.74 -9.56 -6.82
C SER A 296 -13.59 -10.66 -6.18
N THR A 297 -14.88 -10.40 -5.95
CA THR A 297 -15.79 -11.32 -5.24
C THR A 297 -16.81 -11.99 -6.15
N GLY A 298 -17.02 -11.46 -7.37
CA GLY A 298 -18.04 -11.93 -8.31
C GLY A 298 -19.47 -11.47 -7.96
N SER A 299 -19.62 -10.56 -6.99
CA SER A 299 -20.91 -10.06 -6.51
C SER A 299 -20.81 -8.63 -5.99
N GLU A 300 -21.87 -7.85 -6.16
CA GLU A 300 -22.00 -6.55 -5.47
C GLU A 300 -22.14 -6.78 -3.95
N LEU A 301 -21.41 -6.00 -3.15
CA LEU A 301 -21.56 -5.94 -1.69
C LEU A 301 -21.98 -4.51 -1.29
N PRO A 302 -23.27 -4.16 -1.48
CA PRO A 302 -23.76 -2.81 -1.25
C PRO A 302 -23.52 -2.37 0.21
N GLY A 303 -23.10 -1.12 0.38
CA GLY A 303 -22.86 -0.50 1.70
C GLY A 303 -21.49 -0.75 2.32
N MET A 304 -20.65 -1.62 1.74
CA MET A 304 -19.27 -1.83 2.23
C MET A 304 -18.35 -0.68 1.81
N THR A 305 -17.64 -0.01 2.72
CA THR A 305 -16.68 1.09 2.37
C THR A 305 -15.21 0.70 2.58
N ALA A 306 -14.97 -0.40 3.28
CA ALA A 306 -13.66 -0.99 3.51
C ALA A 306 -13.80 -2.52 3.62
N THR A 307 -12.76 -3.24 3.20
CA THR A 307 -12.69 -4.70 3.31
C THR A 307 -11.25 -5.16 3.46
N TYR A 308 -11.04 -6.19 4.27
CA TYR A 308 -9.80 -6.94 4.28
C TYR A 308 -9.88 -8.02 3.19
N ALA A 309 -8.91 -8.05 2.27
CA ALA A 309 -8.78 -9.05 1.22
C ALA A 309 -7.65 -10.04 1.59
N PRO A 310 -7.95 -11.21 2.21
CA PRO A 310 -6.90 -12.10 2.73
C PRO A 310 -5.96 -12.63 1.64
N GLY A 311 -6.51 -12.95 0.46
CA GLY A 311 -5.71 -13.44 -0.65
C GLY A 311 -4.78 -12.40 -1.30
N ASP A 312 -4.92 -11.13 -0.95
CA ASP A 312 -4.05 -10.03 -1.38
C ASP A 312 -3.34 -9.36 -0.18
N GLU A 313 -3.56 -9.85 1.05
CA GLU A 313 -2.98 -9.41 2.32
C GLU A 313 -3.06 -7.89 2.55
N ARG A 314 -4.18 -7.29 2.16
CA ARG A 314 -4.38 -5.83 2.12
C ARG A 314 -5.76 -5.43 2.62
N VAL A 315 -5.83 -4.25 3.25
CA VAL A 315 -7.10 -3.54 3.37
C VAL A 315 -7.34 -2.73 2.10
N VAL A 316 -8.56 -2.78 1.58
CA VAL A 316 -9.00 -1.96 0.46
C VAL A 316 -10.20 -1.16 0.92
N ALA A 317 -10.22 0.15 0.63
CA ALA A 317 -11.30 1.06 0.98
C ALA A 317 -11.42 2.18 -0.07
N CYS A 318 -12.39 3.08 0.09
CA CYS A 318 -12.54 4.30 -0.72
C CYS A 318 -12.53 5.55 0.15
N LEU A 319 -11.99 6.66 -0.32
CA LEU A 319 -12.12 7.95 0.36
C LEU A 319 -13.60 8.31 0.61
N PRO A 320 -13.88 8.98 1.73
CA PRO A 320 -15.24 9.42 2.09
C PRO A 320 -15.77 10.40 1.03
N GLN A 321 -17.08 10.39 0.79
CA GLN A 321 -17.73 11.26 -0.19
C GLN A 321 -18.81 12.14 0.44
N GLY A 322 -18.81 13.44 0.10
CA GLY A 322 -19.85 14.36 0.55
C GLY A 322 -19.82 14.59 2.06
N ASP A 323 -21.00 14.51 2.69
CA ASP A 323 -21.21 14.74 4.13
C ASP A 323 -21.20 13.42 4.93
N GLU A 324 -20.57 12.35 4.41
CA GLU A 324 -20.44 11.07 5.13
C GLU A 324 -19.81 11.25 6.52
N ASP A 325 -20.36 10.56 7.53
CA ASP A 325 -19.75 10.57 8.86
C ASP A 325 -18.35 9.96 8.82
N MET A 326 -17.37 10.82 9.08
CA MET A 326 -15.96 10.47 9.11
C MET A 326 -15.62 9.45 10.19
N ALA A 327 -16.30 9.49 11.34
CA ALA A 327 -16.07 8.54 12.42
C ALA A 327 -16.54 7.13 11.99
N TRP A 328 -17.73 7.04 11.39
CA TRP A 328 -18.21 5.81 10.77
C TRP A 328 -17.24 5.29 9.70
N TYR A 329 -16.79 6.14 8.77
CA TYR A 329 -15.84 5.73 7.73
C TYR A 329 -14.54 5.16 8.30
N GLN A 330 -13.92 5.88 9.23
CA GLN A 330 -12.67 5.45 9.88
C GLN A 330 -12.85 4.16 10.68
N SER A 331 -14.00 3.94 11.32
CA SER A 331 -14.32 2.68 12.01
C SER A 331 -14.26 1.48 11.06
N ARG A 332 -14.70 1.62 9.81
CA ARG A 332 -14.65 0.52 8.82
C ARG A 332 -13.22 0.17 8.43
N ILE A 333 -12.35 1.18 8.31
CA ILE A 333 -10.91 0.96 8.09
C ILE A 333 -10.29 0.29 9.32
N ALA A 334 -10.60 0.78 10.53
CA ALA A 334 -10.09 0.23 11.79
C ALA A 334 -10.46 -1.25 11.93
N LYS A 335 -11.72 -1.60 11.63
CA LYS A 335 -12.21 -2.98 11.62
C LYS A 335 -11.39 -3.87 10.67
N ALA A 336 -11.24 -3.45 9.42
CA ALA A 336 -10.50 -4.22 8.42
C ALA A 336 -9.01 -4.33 8.77
N ALA A 337 -8.42 -3.26 9.34
CA ALA A 337 -7.05 -3.25 9.80
C ALA A 337 -6.84 -4.18 11.01
N PHE A 338 -7.77 -4.25 11.95
CA PHE A 338 -7.75 -5.21 13.06
C PHE A 338 -7.78 -6.66 12.56
N GLN A 339 -8.59 -6.95 11.55
CA GLN A 339 -8.63 -8.28 10.93
C GLN A 339 -7.30 -8.61 10.23
N LEU A 340 -6.73 -7.64 9.50
CA LEU A 340 -5.41 -7.79 8.88
C LEU A 340 -4.30 -7.99 9.93
N LEU A 341 -4.31 -7.26 11.04
CA LEU A 341 -3.38 -7.44 12.16
C LEU A 341 -3.51 -8.82 12.82
N SER A 342 -4.75 -9.26 13.03
CA SER A 342 -5.07 -10.61 13.50
C SER A 342 -4.47 -11.67 12.57
N ASP A 343 -4.37 -11.35 11.28
CA ASP A 343 -3.75 -12.24 10.31
C ASP A 343 -2.23 -12.24 10.35
N PHE A 344 -1.64 -11.06 10.47
CA PHE A 344 -0.20 -10.84 10.53
C PHE A 344 0.45 -11.26 11.85
N TYR A 345 -0.30 -11.48 12.92
CA TYR A 345 0.23 -11.91 14.23
C TYR A 345 -0.31 -13.28 14.68
N ALA A 346 -0.44 -14.23 13.75
CA ALA A 346 -0.87 -15.59 14.08
C ALA A 346 0.12 -16.34 15.00
N PRO A 347 -0.36 -17.14 15.98
CA PRO A 347 0.50 -18.04 16.74
C PRO A 347 1.09 -19.22 15.94
N ASP A 348 0.49 -19.60 14.81
CA ASP A 348 1.01 -20.63 13.90
C ASP A 348 1.16 -20.05 12.46
N PRO A 349 2.37 -19.86 11.94
CA PRO A 349 2.59 -19.33 10.60
C PRO A 349 2.49 -20.38 9.47
N THR A 350 2.34 -21.67 9.79
CA THR A 350 2.54 -22.78 8.84
C THR A 350 1.29 -23.23 8.07
N PHE A 351 0.28 -22.38 7.96
CA PHE A 351 -0.97 -22.73 7.29
C PHE A 351 -0.81 -22.89 5.78
N ASP A 352 -1.21 -24.02 5.21
CA ASP A 352 -1.34 -24.21 3.76
C ASP A 352 -2.44 -23.26 3.19
N GLU A 353 -2.31 -22.78 1.95
CA GLU A 353 -3.33 -21.91 1.28
C GLU A 353 -4.73 -22.58 1.30
N ASP A 354 -4.77 -23.90 1.19
CA ASP A 354 -6.01 -24.69 1.26
C ASP A 354 -6.62 -24.76 2.67
N GLU A 355 -5.81 -24.56 3.73
CA GLU A 355 -6.27 -24.50 5.12
C GLU A 355 -6.66 -23.09 5.57
N GLN A 356 -6.00 -22.03 5.05
CA GLN A 356 -6.37 -20.63 5.32
C GLN A 356 -7.80 -20.31 4.91
N MET A 357 -8.29 -20.89 3.80
CA MET A 357 -9.68 -20.73 3.33
C MET A 357 -10.68 -21.61 4.10
N ARG A 358 -10.22 -22.62 4.85
CA ARG A 358 -11.08 -23.66 5.45
C ARG A 358 -11.13 -23.64 6.98
N ARG A 359 -10.27 -22.88 7.64
CA ARG A 359 -10.31 -22.73 9.11
C ARG A 359 -10.48 -21.25 9.47
N PRO A 360 -11.59 -20.87 10.11
CA PRO A 360 -11.69 -19.51 10.64
C PRO A 360 -10.70 -19.39 11.80
N ARG A 361 -9.88 -18.33 11.82
CA ARG A 361 -8.88 -18.11 12.88
C ARG A 361 -9.52 -18.03 14.24
N TRP A 362 -10.63 -17.31 14.26
CA TRP A 362 -11.58 -17.30 15.35
C TRP A 362 -12.56 -18.44 15.14
N SER A 363 -12.86 -19.16 16.19
CA SER A 363 -13.94 -20.13 16.18
C SER A 363 -15.29 -19.51 15.91
N SER A 364 -15.55 -18.22 16.15
CA SER A 364 -16.87 -17.61 15.91
C SER A 364 -16.82 -16.31 15.11
N LEU A 365 -17.87 -16.06 14.32
CA LEU A 365 -18.10 -14.72 13.76
C LEU A 365 -18.38 -13.66 14.85
N LEU A 366 -18.79 -14.07 16.06
CA LEU A 366 -18.87 -13.14 17.20
C LEU A 366 -17.52 -12.47 17.43
N VAL A 367 -16.42 -13.22 17.33
CA VAL A 367 -15.09 -12.66 17.54
C VAL A 367 -14.53 -12.09 16.25
N GLN A 368 -14.60 -12.83 15.14
CA GLN A 368 -14.05 -12.33 13.86
C GLN A 368 -14.67 -11.00 13.41
N GLU A 369 -15.98 -10.84 13.61
CA GLU A 369 -16.73 -9.67 13.17
C GLU A 369 -17.20 -8.82 14.34
N GLY A 370 -17.78 -9.40 15.38
CA GLY A 370 -18.30 -8.65 16.52
C GLY A 370 -17.20 -7.95 17.34
N LEU A 371 -16.09 -8.64 17.65
CA LEU A 371 -14.97 -8.01 18.34
C LEU A 371 -14.31 -6.95 17.45
N ALA A 372 -14.12 -7.24 16.15
CA ALA A 372 -13.55 -6.26 15.22
C ALA A 372 -14.43 -4.99 15.12
N GLU A 373 -15.75 -5.13 15.08
CA GLU A 373 -16.71 -4.01 15.11
C GLU A 373 -16.67 -3.26 16.45
N CYS A 374 -16.52 -3.99 17.56
CA CYS A 374 -16.42 -3.40 18.90
C CYS A 374 -15.12 -2.62 19.05
N VAL A 375 -13.97 -3.18 18.67
CA VAL A 375 -12.67 -2.49 18.67
C VAL A 375 -12.72 -1.26 17.77
N ALA A 376 -13.26 -1.40 16.56
CA ALA A 376 -13.44 -0.30 15.62
C ALA A 376 -14.35 0.83 16.13
N SER A 377 -15.10 0.59 17.20
CA SER A 377 -15.84 1.64 17.91
C SER A 377 -14.87 2.31 18.88
N TYR A 378 -14.52 3.57 18.62
CA TYR A 378 -13.57 4.30 19.43
C TYR A 378 -14.07 5.70 19.79
N ALA A 379 -13.65 6.17 20.95
CA ALA A 379 -13.79 7.56 21.34
C ALA A 379 -12.53 8.31 20.93
N LYS A 380 -12.71 9.51 20.37
CA LYS A 380 -11.60 10.40 20.00
C LYS A 380 -11.50 11.53 21.01
N THR A 381 -10.30 11.75 21.55
CA THR A 381 -9.99 12.92 22.38
C THR A 381 -8.87 13.72 21.75
N GLY A 382 -8.86 15.05 21.97
CA GLY A 382 -7.86 15.94 21.40
C GLY A 382 -8.09 16.32 19.92
N GLN A 383 -7.04 16.88 19.31
CA GLN A 383 -6.98 17.28 17.91
C GLN A 383 -5.60 16.99 17.35
N TRP A 384 -5.52 16.72 16.05
CA TRP A 384 -4.26 16.46 15.37
C TRP A 384 -3.22 17.56 15.65
N PRO A 385 -1.95 17.22 15.96
CA PRO A 385 -1.36 15.87 15.98
C PRO A 385 -1.48 15.13 17.32
N ASN A 386 -2.16 15.69 18.32
CA ASN A 386 -2.31 15.11 19.67
C ASN A 386 -3.69 14.46 19.83
N THR A 387 -4.12 13.71 18.83
CA THR A 387 -5.36 12.94 18.89
C THR A 387 -5.05 11.62 19.60
N GLU A 388 -5.90 11.22 20.55
CA GLU A 388 -5.87 9.89 21.16
C GLU A 388 -7.18 9.15 20.84
N HIS A 389 -7.08 7.85 20.58
CA HIS A 389 -8.22 6.98 20.30
C HIS A 389 -8.38 5.91 21.39
N GLU A 390 -9.51 5.92 22.09
CA GLU A 390 -9.88 4.87 23.05
C GLU A 390 -10.75 3.83 22.34
N PHE A 391 -10.18 2.66 22.04
CA PHE A 391 -10.89 1.57 21.36
C PHE A 391 -11.85 0.82 22.28
N MET A 392 -12.82 0.13 21.68
CA MET A 392 -13.94 -0.51 22.38
C MET A 392 -14.83 0.48 23.14
N ALA A 393 -14.92 1.72 22.68
CA ALA A 393 -15.89 2.69 23.17
C ALA A 393 -17.31 2.36 22.68
N LEU A 394 -18.32 2.94 23.33
CA LEU A 394 -19.71 2.77 22.92
C LEU A 394 -19.91 3.33 21.51
N SER A 395 -20.45 2.52 20.60
CA SER A 395 -20.86 3.00 19.27
C SER A 395 -22.34 3.37 19.26
N PRO A 396 -22.69 4.67 19.14
CA PRO A 396 -24.08 5.10 19.02
C PRO A 396 -24.81 4.41 17.86
N TYR A 397 -24.13 4.28 16.72
CA TYR A 397 -24.67 3.60 15.52
C TYR A 397 -25.02 2.14 15.77
N ARG A 398 -24.17 1.39 16.47
CA ARG A 398 -24.39 -0.03 16.75
C ARG A 398 -25.48 -0.24 17.81
N VAL A 399 -25.52 0.61 18.84
CA VAL A 399 -26.60 0.62 19.83
C VAL A 399 -27.93 0.91 19.14
N ALA A 400 -28.03 2.00 18.38
CA ALA A 400 -29.25 2.37 17.66
C ALA A 400 -29.72 1.27 16.70
N SER A 401 -28.79 0.69 15.94
CA SER A 401 -29.08 -0.45 15.04
C SER A 401 -29.62 -1.67 15.78
N TYR A 402 -29.05 -2.00 16.94
CA TYR A 402 -29.50 -3.11 17.77
C TYR A 402 -30.89 -2.83 18.34
N VAL A 403 -31.09 -1.66 18.98
CA VAL A 403 -32.36 -1.24 19.58
C VAL A 403 -33.49 -1.24 18.54
N LYS A 404 -33.26 -0.64 17.37
CA LYS A 404 -34.22 -0.64 16.25
C LYS A 404 -34.59 -2.06 15.81
N THR A 405 -33.63 -2.98 15.80
CA THR A 405 -33.90 -4.39 15.46
C THR A 405 -34.77 -5.06 16.52
N VAL A 406 -34.52 -4.79 17.80
CA VAL A 406 -35.32 -5.32 18.92
C VAL A 406 -36.74 -4.77 18.90
N GLU A 407 -36.90 -3.48 18.62
CA GLU A 407 -38.21 -2.81 18.48
C GLU A 407 -39.04 -3.41 17.33
N LEU A 408 -38.43 -3.62 16.16
CA LEU A 408 -39.06 -4.28 15.01
C LEU A 408 -39.55 -5.71 15.34
N LEU A 409 -39.00 -6.33 16.37
CA LEU A 409 -39.29 -7.70 16.80
C LEU A 409 -40.09 -7.75 18.10
N GLU A 410 -40.79 -6.66 18.44
CA GLU A 410 -41.65 -6.55 19.61
C GLU A 410 -40.91 -6.78 20.94
N GLY A 411 -39.71 -6.19 21.06
CA GLY A 411 -38.90 -6.25 22.28
C GLY A 411 -38.10 -7.54 22.43
N ARG A 412 -37.87 -8.30 21.35
CA ARG A 412 -37.14 -9.58 21.38
C ARG A 412 -35.97 -9.56 20.40
N PRO A 413 -34.73 -9.86 20.82
CA PRO A 413 -33.63 -9.90 19.89
C PRO A 413 -33.74 -11.10 18.93
N LEU A 414 -33.36 -10.86 17.67
CA LEU A 414 -33.27 -11.92 16.67
C LEU A 414 -32.23 -12.97 17.09
N PHE A 415 -31.04 -12.50 17.47
CA PHE A 415 -29.92 -13.32 17.92
C PHE A 415 -29.71 -13.21 19.43
N ARG A 416 -29.72 -14.33 20.13
CA ARG A 416 -29.27 -14.45 21.53
C ARG A 416 -27.75 -14.63 21.58
N ILE A 417 -27.13 -14.44 22.74
CA ILE A 417 -25.69 -14.70 22.94
C ILE A 417 -25.29 -16.10 22.47
N ARG A 418 -26.09 -17.11 22.83
CA ARG A 418 -25.87 -18.49 22.36
C ARG A 418 -25.90 -18.59 20.83
N ASP A 419 -26.85 -17.92 20.19
CA ASP A 419 -26.97 -17.92 18.74
C ASP A 419 -25.74 -17.26 18.11
N LEU A 420 -25.28 -16.13 18.65
CA LEU A 420 -24.08 -15.42 18.19
C LEU A 420 -22.82 -16.30 18.29
N LEU A 421 -22.68 -17.02 19.39
CA LEU A 421 -21.59 -17.97 19.63
C LEU A 421 -21.67 -19.21 18.74
N GLU A 422 -22.81 -19.54 18.15
CA GLU A 422 -22.98 -20.68 17.24
C GLU A 422 -22.69 -20.30 15.78
N VAL A 423 -22.70 -19.01 15.43
CA VAL A 423 -22.43 -18.55 14.07
C VAL A 423 -20.93 -18.67 13.73
N ARG A 424 -20.62 -19.40 12.65
CA ARG A 424 -19.28 -19.62 12.08
C ARG A 424 -19.11 -19.08 10.66
N SER A 425 -20.22 -18.76 10.01
CA SER A 425 -20.23 -18.23 8.64
C SER A 425 -21.46 -17.35 8.42
N TYR A 426 -21.39 -16.47 7.42
CA TYR A 426 -22.51 -15.62 7.02
C TYR A 426 -23.76 -16.42 6.62
N GLY A 427 -23.57 -17.59 5.99
CA GLY A 427 -24.68 -18.50 5.68
C GLY A 427 -25.38 -19.04 6.93
N GLN A 428 -24.63 -19.36 7.99
CA GLN A 428 -25.21 -19.78 9.27
C GLN A 428 -25.91 -18.64 10.00
N ALA A 429 -25.40 -17.41 9.91
CA ALA A 429 -26.10 -16.23 10.45
C ALA A 429 -27.52 -16.12 9.86
N ASN A 430 -27.64 -16.26 8.53
CA ASN A 430 -28.94 -16.24 7.85
C ASN A 430 -29.83 -17.44 8.24
N GLN A 431 -29.27 -18.64 8.38
CA GLN A 431 -30.02 -19.83 8.82
C GLN A 431 -30.54 -19.69 10.25
N ILE A 432 -29.74 -19.15 11.16
CA ILE A 432 -30.14 -18.91 12.55
C ILE A 432 -31.20 -17.81 12.59
N ALA A 433 -31.02 -16.71 11.85
CA ALA A 433 -32.04 -15.67 11.70
C ALA A 433 -33.38 -16.23 11.22
N PHE A 434 -33.36 -17.09 10.20
CA PHE A 434 -34.56 -17.77 9.70
C PHE A 434 -35.26 -18.59 10.79
N LYS A 435 -34.51 -19.43 11.52
CA LYS A 435 -35.06 -20.28 12.60
C LYS A 435 -35.64 -19.43 13.73
N ARG A 436 -34.90 -18.40 14.16
CA ARG A 436 -35.33 -17.48 15.22
C ARG A 436 -36.58 -16.71 14.81
N ALA A 437 -36.68 -16.27 13.56
CA ALA A 437 -37.90 -15.63 13.07
C ALA A 437 -39.12 -16.56 13.11
N GLN A 438 -38.96 -17.86 12.79
CA GLN A 438 -40.03 -18.84 12.94
C GLN A 438 -40.47 -19.00 14.41
N GLU A 439 -39.51 -19.06 15.34
CA GLU A 439 -39.78 -19.13 16.78
C GLU A 439 -40.49 -17.88 17.30
N LEU A 440 -40.07 -16.71 16.84
CA LEU A 440 -40.65 -15.41 17.19
C LEU A 440 -41.99 -15.13 16.50
N LYS A 441 -42.34 -15.93 15.48
CA LYS A 441 -43.52 -15.81 14.62
C LYS A 441 -43.54 -14.53 13.77
N VAL A 442 -42.38 -14.14 13.26
CA VAL A 442 -42.21 -13.02 12.30
C VAL A 442 -41.83 -13.56 10.92
N ASP A 443 -41.72 -12.69 9.91
CA ASP A 443 -41.36 -13.08 8.55
C ASP A 443 -39.93 -13.66 8.49
N ALA A 444 -39.85 -14.97 8.31
CA ALA A 444 -38.58 -15.71 8.25
C ALA A 444 -37.78 -15.44 6.98
N MET A 445 -38.44 -15.11 5.86
CA MET A 445 -37.74 -14.78 4.62
C MET A 445 -37.07 -13.42 4.74
N TRP A 446 -37.79 -12.43 5.28
CA TRP A 446 -37.23 -11.12 5.60
C TRP A 446 -36.05 -11.23 6.57
N ALA A 447 -36.20 -12.00 7.66
CA ALA A 447 -35.14 -12.17 8.65
C ALA A 447 -33.91 -12.89 8.05
N SER A 448 -34.12 -13.89 7.18
CA SER A 448 -33.00 -14.56 6.49
C SER A 448 -32.27 -13.66 5.51
N GLN A 449 -32.96 -12.70 4.88
CA GLN A 449 -32.34 -11.74 3.93
C GLN A 449 -31.55 -10.65 4.66
N ASN A 450 -31.99 -10.26 5.86
CA ASN A 450 -31.38 -9.20 6.66
C ASN A 450 -30.49 -9.74 7.80
N GLY A 451 -30.38 -11.06 7.94
CA GLY A 451 -29.76 -11.72 9.10
C GLY A 451 -28.32 -11.28 9.33
N ILE A 452 -27.50 -11.17 8.29
CA ILE A 452 -26.12 -10.68 8.38
C ILE A 452 -26.10 -9.22 8.89
N GLY A 453 -26.96 -8.36 8.35
CA GLY A 453 -27.04 -6.94 8.74
C GLY A 453 -27.41 -6.77 10.21
N MET A 454 -28.30 -7.62 10.73
CA MET A 454 -28.72 -7.64 12.14
C MET A 454 -27.72 -8.37 13.06
N PHE A 455 -26.90 -9.28 12.50
CA PHE A 455 -25.88 -10.00 13.26
C PHE A 455 -24.78 -9.06 13.74
N PHE A 456 -24.25 -8.19 12.87
CA PHE A 456 -23.14 -7.29 13.22
C PHE A 456 -23.40 -6.40 14.45
N PRO A 457 -24.53 -5.66 14.55
CA PRO A 457 -24.82 -4.87 15.74
C PRO A 457 -25.02 -5.74 16.99
N ALA A 458 -25.70 -6.89 16.89
CA ALA A 458 -25.86 -7.80 18.03
C ALA A 458 -24.53 -8.39 18.51
N ALA A 459 -23.65 -8.78 17.58
CA ALA A 459 -22.32 -9.30 17.88
C ALA A 459 -21.42 -8.22 18.52
N CYS A 460 -21.43 -7.00 17.98
CA CYS A 460 -20.71 -5.86 18.56
C CYS A 460 -21.19 -5.57 19.99
N MET A 461 -22.51 -5.52 20.21
CA MET A 461 -23.07 -5.27 21.55
C MET A 461 -22.78 -6.40 22.54
N ALA A 462 -22.74 -7.66 22.10
CA ALA A 462 -22.33 -8.76 22.96
C ALA A 462 -20.86 -8.62 23.38
N CYS A 463 -19.95 -8.29 22.45
CA CYS A 463 -18.55 -8.03 22.79
C CYS A 463 -18.38 -6.82 23.73
N TYR A 464 -19.13 -5.74 23.49
CA TYR A 464 -19.15 -4.55 24.34
C TYR A 464 -19.66 -4.90 25.75
N PHE A 465 -20.73 -5.69 25.86
CA PHE A 465 -21.26 -6.20 27.12
C PHE A 465 -20.22 -7.01 27.90
N PHE A 466 -19.55 -7.97 27.26
CA PHE A 466 -18.52 -8.76 27.94
C PHE A 466 -17.34 -7.92 28.43
N HIS A 467 -17.01 -6.83 27.73
CA HIS A 467 -15.92 -5.94 28.13
C HIS A 467 -16.34 -4.92 29.21
N HIS A 468 -17.58 -4.41 29.19
CA HIS A 468 -17.99 -3.24 29.98
C HIS A 468 -19.07 -3.51 31.03
N TYR A 469 -19.68 -4.69 31.06
CA TYR A 469 -20.71 -4.97 32.05
C TYR A 469 -20.15 -4.93 33.48
N GLN A 470 -20.72 -4.03 34.27
CA GLN A 470 -20.36 -3.84 35.67
C GLN A 470 -21.49 -4.22 36.61
N ARG A 471 -21.12 -4.85 37.72
CA ARG A 471 -21.99 -5.04 38.88
C ARG A 471 -21.19 -4.61 40.11
N ASP A 472 -21.77 -3.77 40.95
CA ASP A 472 -21.12 -3.23 42.15
C ASP A 472 -19.75 -2.55 41.86
N ASN A 473 -19.65 -1.83 40.74
CA ASN A 473 -18.43 -1.18 40.21
C ASN A 473 -17.28 -2.14 39.81
N GLU A 474 -17.55 -3.43 39.66
CA GLU A 474 -16.58 -4.42 39.19
C GLU A 474 -16.98 -4.95 37.81
N TYR A 475 -16.01 -5.09 36.90
CA TYR A 475 -16.25 -5.70 35.59
C TYR A 475 -16.43 -7.21 35.73
N VAL A 476 -17.66 -7.67 35.57
CA VAL A 476 -18.04 -9.07 35.89
C VAL A 476 -17.45 -10.06 34.89
N TYR A 477 -17.42 -9.69 33.60
CA TYR A 477 -17.07 -10.60 32.51
C TYR A 477 -15.75 -10.28 31.82
N ARG A 478 -15.13 -9.11 32.07
CA ARG A 478 -13.99 -8.61 31.31
C ARG A 478 -12.82 -9.58 31.28
N ASP A 479 -12.36 -10.02 32.45
CA ASP A 479 -11.19 -10.90 32.53
C ASP A 479 -11.48 -12.30 31.96
N ILE A 480 -12.70 -12.80 32.16
CA ILE A 480 -13.17 -14.08 31.60
C ILE A 480 -13.20 -14.01 30.07
N TRP A 481 -13.71 -12.89 29.54
CA TRP A 481 -13.80 -12.62 28.11
C TRP A 481 -12.43 -12.54 27.45
N TRP A 482 -11.50 -11.77 28.01
CA TRP A 482 -10.13 -11.70 27.51
C TRP A 482 -9.41 -13.04 27.58
N GLY A 483 -9.56 -13.78 28.69
CA GLY A 483 -9.02 -15.13 28.80
C GLY A 483 -9.58 -16.09 27.75
N PHE A 484 -10.85 -15.97 27.40
CA PHE A 484 -11.46 -16.72 26.30
C PHE A 484 -10.90 -16.31 24.94
N LEU A 485 -10.80 -15.01 24.65
CA LEU A 485 -10.24 -14.48 23.41
C LEU A 485 -8.79 -14.94 23.18
N HIS A 486 -7.94 -14.84 24.20
CA HIS A 486 -6.55 -15.29 24.12
C HIS A 486 -6.44 -16.80 23.93
N ALA A 487 -7.32 -17.59 24.57
CA ALA A 487 -7.36 -19.04 24.38
C ALA A 487 -7.79 -19.42 22.94
N GLU A 488 -8.77 -18.73 22.40
CA GLU A 488 -9.25 -18.91 21.04
C GLU A 488 -8.17 -18.51 20.01
N TYR A 489 -7.58 -17.32 20.18
CA TYR A 489 -6.56 -16.81 19.28
C TYR A 489 -5.31 -17.69 19.24
N ASN A 490 -4.85 -18.20 20.39
CA ASN A 490 -3.72 -19.14 20.49
C ASN A 490 -4.00 -20.53 19.89
N GLY A 491 -5.19 -20.77 19.33
CA GLY A 491 -5.53 -22.06 18.74
C GLY A 491 -5.60 -23.19 19.76
N LYS A 492 -5.80 -22.89 21.05
CA LYS A 492 -6.03 -23.90 22.12
C LYS A 492 -7.23 -24.78 21.76
N HIS A 493 -8.21 -24.19 21.09
CA HIS A 493 -9.33 -24.88 20.47
C HIS A 493 -8.98 -25.12 18.99
N LYS A 494 -8.21 -26.19 18.70
CA LYS A 494 -7.90 -26.57 17.32
C LYS A 494 -9.17 -26.94 16.57
N LEU A 495 -9.67 -26.02 15.75
CA LEU A 495 -10.81 -26.29 14.88
C LEU A 495 -10.38 -27.26 13.79
N THR A 496 -10.99 -28.44 13.80
CA THR A 496 -10.80 -29.43 12.74
C THR A 496 -11.79 -29.24 11.58
N SER A 497 -12.89 -28.51 11.80
CA SER A 497 -13.89 -28.15 10.78
C SER A 497 -14.76 -26.95 11.19
N PHE A 498 -15.56 -26.44 10.25
CA PHE A 498 -16.60 -25.43 10.51
C PHE A 498 -17.74 -25.90 11.43
N SER A 499 -17.80 -27.20 11.77
CA SER A 499 -18.84 -27.78 12.63
C SER A 499 -18.30 -28.20 14.01
N ASP A 500 -17.08 -27.80 14.35
CA ASP A 500 -16.44 -28.16 15.60
C ASP A 500 -17.05 -27.37 16.78
N ALA A 501 -17.54 -28.09 17.79
CA ALA A 501 -18.16 -27.51 18.97
C ALA A 501 -17.13 -26.99 20.00
N ALA A 502 -15.83 -27.23 19.79
CA ALA A 502 -14.78 -26.91 20.74
C ALA A 502 -14.76 -25.45 21.22
N GLY A 503 -15.10 -24.50 20.35
CA GLY A 503 -15.18 -23.07 20.73
C GLY A 503 -16.36 -22.77 21.67
N ILE A 504 -17.52 -23.40 21.44
CA ILE A 504 -18.70 -23.24 22.32
C ILE A 504 -18.44 -23.90 23.67
N GLU A 505 -17.83 -25.08 23.69
CA GLU A 505 -17.49 -25.76 24.94
C GLU A 505 -16.39 -25.00 25.71
N GLY A 506 -15.44 -24.37 25.00
CA GLY A 506 -14.47 -23.44 25.60
C GLY A 506 -15.15 -22.24 26.26
N PHE A 507 -16.10 -21.61 25.56
CA PHE A 507 -16.88 -20.50 26.11
C PHE A 507 -17.68 -20.95 27.33
N LYS A 508 -18.41 -22.07 27.24
CA LYS A 508 -19.20 -22.61 28.36
C LYS A 508 -18.32 -22.89 29.57
N ALA A 509 -17.14 -23.47 29.38
CA ALA A 509 -16.21 -23.74 30.46
C ALA A 509 -15.70 -22.45 31.11
N ALA A 510 -15.35 -21.43 30.31
CA ALA A 510 -14.88 -20.14 30.82
C ALA A 510 -15.97 -19.36 31.57
N PHE A 511 -17.19 -19.35 31.05
CA PHE A 511 -18.34 -18.62 31.61
C PHE A 511 -19.18 -19.45 32.59
N GLY A 512 -18.77 -20.68 32.91
CA GLY A 512 -19.48 -21.54 33.87
C GLY A 512 -20.89 -21.97 33.42
N ILE A 513 -21.14 -22.03 32.11
CA ILE A 513 -22.45 -22.38 31.56
C ILE A 513 -22.63 -23.90 31.54
N THR A 514 -23.57 -24.40 32.35
CA THR A 514 -23.84 -25.83 32.52
C THR A 514 -25.27 -26.24 32.16
N SER A 515 -26.17 -25.27 32.03
CA SER A 515 -27.61 -25.48 31.82
C SER A 515 -28.24 -24.41 30.92
N ASP A 516 -29.48 -24.65 30.48
CA ASP A 516 -30.27 -23.63 29.76
C ASP A 516 -30.64 -22.44 30.67
N SER A 517 -30.65 -22.62 32.00
CA SER A 517 -30.88 -21.51 32.95
C SER A 517 -29.73 -20.52 32.93
N ASP A 518 -28.48 -21.02 32.89
CA ASP A 518 -27.29 -20.17 32.86
C ASP A 518 -27.28 -19.30 31.58
N TRP A 519 -27.69 -19.88 30.45
CA TRP A 519 -27.88 -19.12 29.20
C TRP A 519 -28.96 -18.05 29.33
N ALA A 520 -30.10 -18.37 29.97
CA ALA A 520 -31.19 -17.43 30.13
C ALA A 520 -30.84 -16.27 31.07
N ASP A 521 -30.05 -16.52 32.10
CA ASP A 521 -29.57 -15.48 33.02
C ASP A 521 -28.54 -14.56 32.32
N LEU A 522 -27.57 -15.13 31.59
CA LEU A 522 -26.62 -14.35 30.80
C LEU A 522 -27.32 -13.48 29.74
N GLN A 523 -28.31 -14.04 29.04
CA GLN A 523 -29.09 -13.31 28.05
C GLN A 523 -29.87 -12.15 28.69
N ARG A 524 -30.45 -12.37 29.88
CA ARG A 524 -31.21 -11.33 30.60
C ARG A 524 -30.31 -10.18 31.04
N GLU A 525 -29.11 -10.48 31.54
CA GLU A 525 -28.14 -9.44 31.90
C GLU A 525 -27.69 -8.63 30.68
N PHE A 526 -27.46 -9.29 29.55
CA PHE A 526 -27.12 -8.64 28.29
C PHE A 526 -28.24 -7.73 27.78
N GLU A 527 -29.48 -8.22 27.72
CA GLU A 527 -30.62 -7.42 27.28
C GLU A 527 -30.81 -6.19 28.17
N ALA A 528 -30.80 -6.37 29.50
CA ALA A 528 -30.93 -5.27 30.45
C ALA A 528 -29.78 -4.26 30.35
N PHE A 529 -28.56 -4.72 30.08
CA PHE A 529 -27.41 -3.85 29.89
C PHE A 529 -27.56 -3.00 28.62
N VAL A 530 -27.90 -3.60 27.48
CA VAL A 530 -28.03 -2.85 26.22
C VAL A 530 -29.23 -1.90 26.25
N GLU A 531 -30.36 -2.31 26.85
CA GLU A 531 -31.49 -1.41 27.09
C GLU A 531 -31.10 -0.21 27.97
N GLY A 532 -30.23 -0.43 28.96
CA GLY A 532 -29.68 0.63 29.81
C GLY A 532 -28.80 1.65 29.07
N LEU A 533 -28.22 1.28 27.91
CA LEU A 533 -27.39 2.17 27.08
C LEU A 533 -28.23 3.02 26.11
N ALA A 534 -29.47 2.62 25.80
CA ALA A 534 -30.32 3.31 24.83
C ALA A 534 -30.59 4.80 25.15
N PRO A 535 -30.77 5.23 26.42
CA PRO A 535 -30.97 6.64 26.75
C PRO A 535 -29.75 7.53 26.53
N GLU A 536 -28.56 6.96 26.37
CA GLU A 536 -27.30 7.70 26.15
C GLU A 536 -27.06 8.02 24.67
N VAL A 537 -27.94 7.55 23.77
CA VAL A 537 -27.82 7.70 22.32
C VAL A 537 -28.95 8.60 21.81
N THR A 538 -28.65 9.86 21.50
CA THR A 538 -29.54 10.71 20.67
C THR A 538 -29.56 10.15 19.25
N GLU A 539 -30.76 9.99 18.67
CA GLU A 539 -30.96 9.44 17.32
C GLU A 539 -30.00 10.06 16.29
N PRO A 540 -29.28 9.25 15.48
CA PRO A 540 -28.70 9.70 14.23
C PRO A 540 -29.83 10.07 13.25
N ASP A 541 -29.63 11.12 12.46
CA ASP A 541 -30.59 11.66 11.49
C ASP A 541 -31.10 10.58 10.50
N GLU A 542 -32.37 10.63 10.12
CA GLU A 542 -33.13 9.54 9.45
C GLU A 542 -32.61 9.08 8.06
N ASN A 543 -31.49 9.63 7.59
CA ASN A 543 -30.94 9.37 6.25
C ASN A 543 -29.74 8.41 6.19
N ASP A 544 -29.30 7.82 7.32
CA ASP A 544 -28.17 6.87 7.39
C ASP A 544 -28.58 5.37 7.35
#